data_AF-S3USI4-F1
#
_entry.id   AF-S3USI4-F1
#
_cell.length_a   1.000
_cell.length_b   1.000
_cell.length_c   1.000
_cell.angle_alpha   90.00
_cell.angle_beta   90.00
_cell.angle_gamma   90.00
#
_symmetry.space_group_name_H-M   'P 1'
#
loop_
_entity.id
_entity.type
_entity.pdbx_description
1 polymer ?
#
loop_
_entity_poly.entity_id
_entity_poly.type
_entity_poly.pdbx_seq_one_letter_code
_entity_poly.pdbx_strand_id
1 'polypeptide(L)'
;MIPNTTRNRLVPIILVAVLSFLLFDCKEKRKVSQEVETLWSSDQANVPDSSGLVLVAKYCEKIRSCASGEIDRLNSDEKAILEKRLRPDICIQKFKETPVYRLEVGAPETAFMRTIHCLQNAIDSDCQSLKKGVSQLSADCEWMYSAQKLN
;
A
#
# COMPACT_ATOMS: atom_id res chain seq x y z
N MET A 1 49.46 -45.50 21.92
CA MET A 1 49.15 -44.05 21.88
C MET A 1 48.03 -43.82 20.86
N ILE A 2 46.93 -43.23 21.33
CA ILE A 2 45.72 -42.72 20.61
C ILE A 2 46.16 -41.54 19.69
N PRO A 3 45.47 -41.07 18.60
CA PRO A 3 44.05 -41.19 18.21
C PRO A 3 43.78 -41.66 16.77
N ASN A 4 42.64 -42.29 16.44
CA ASN A 4 41.23 -41.88 16.52
C ASN A 4 40.76 -41.15 15.25
N THR A 5 40.30 -41.92 14.26
CA THR A 5 39.62 -41.42 13.06
C THR A 5 38.14 -41.22 13.38
N THR A 6 37.79 -40.05 13.92
CA THR A 6 36.38 -39.69 14.16
C THR A 6 35.80 -39.05 12.89
N ARG A 7 35.20 -39.92 12.09
CA ARG A 7 34.33 -39.66 10.93
C ARG A 7 33.33 -38.51 11.17
N ASN A 8 33.65 -37.37 10.57
CA ASN A 8 32.78 -36.45 9.84
C ASN A 8 31.26 -36.58 10.11
N ARG A 9 30.79 -36.09 11.26
CA ARG A 9 29.34 -35.95 11.59
C ARG A 9 28.92 -34.53 11.95
N LEU A 10 29.80 -33.54 11.79
CA LEU A 10 29.48 -32.12 12.08
C LEU A 10 28.98 -31.35 10.84
N VAL A 11 29.34 -31.79 9.63
CA VAL A 11 28.97 -31.12 8.38
C VAL A 11 27.44 -31.07 8.12
N PRO A 12 26.64 -32.13 8.34
CA PRO A 12 25.21 -32.05 8.01
C PRO A 12 24.41 -31.23 9.03
N ILE A 13 24.88 -31.09 10.27
CA ILE A 13 24.18 -30.35 11.34
C ILE A 13 24.29 -28.83 11.10
N ILE A 14 25.46 -28.37 10.66
CA ILE A 14 25.71 -26.95 10.35
C ILE A 14 24.90 -26.51 9.12
N LEU A 15 24.79 -27.38 8.10
CA LEU A 15 24.02 -27.08 6.88
C LEU A 15 22.50 -26.94 7.14
N VAL A 16 21.93 -27.77 8.02
CA VAL A 16 20.51 -27.67 8.40
C VAL A 16 20.22 -26.44 9.26
N ALA A 17 21.16 -26.07 10.15
CA ALA A 17 21.03 -24.86 10.96
C ALA A 17 21.09 -23.58 10.11
N VAL A 18 22.01 -23.50 9.14
CA VAL A 18 22.13 -22.35 8.23
C VAL A 18 20.92 -22.23 7.30
N LEU A 19 20.36 -23.34 6.81
CA LEU A 19 19.13 -23.33 6.01
C LEU A 19 17.88 -22.92 6.82
N SER A 20 17.87 -23.20 8.12
CA SER A 20 16.77 -22.82 9.02
C SER A 20 16.77 -21.31 9.33
N PHE A 21 17.93 -20.67 9.42
CA PHE A 21 18.02 -19.21 9.62
C PHE A 21 17.58 -18.39 8.38
N LEU A 22 17.65 -18.96 7.18
CA LEU A 22 17.20 -18.28 5.95
C LEU A 22 15.67 -18.28 5.75
N LEU A 23 14.91 -18.94 6.63
CA LEU A 23 13.44 -18.98 6.58
C LEU A 23 12.77 -17.99 7.57
N PHE A 24 13.53 -17.29 8.42
CA PHE A 24 12.96 -16.41 9.46
C PHE A 24 12.72 -14.96 9.03
N ASP A 25 13.10 -14.54 7.82
CA ASP A 25 12.82 -13.18 7.31
C ASP A 25 11.59 -13.11 6.40
N CYS A 26 10.62 -14.03 6.58
CA CYS A 26 9.24 -13.70 6.22
C CYS A 26 8.73 -12.68 7.25
N LYS A 27 8.89 -11.36 6.97
CA LYS A 27 8.15 -10.31 7.69
C LYS A 27 6.66 -10.66 7.59
N GLU A 28 6.13 -11.28 8.64
CA GLU A 28 4.72 -11.63 8.73
C GLU A 28 3.91 -10.34 8.51
N LYS A 29 3.02 -10.35 7.52
CA LYS A 29 2.12 -9.22 7.30
C LYS A 29 1.30 -9.05 8.58
N ARG A 30 1.61 -8.00 9.34
CA ARG A 30 0.97 -7.72 10.62
C ARG A 30 -0.54 -7.66 10.40
N LYS A 31 -1.29 -8.53 11.07
CA LYS A 31 -2.75 -8.58 10.94
C LYS A 31 -3.32 -7.26 11.45
N VAL A 32 -4.11 -6.60 10.61
CA VAL A 32 -4.84 -5.38 10.94
C VAL A 32 -6.08 -5.76 11.77
N SER A 33 -6.45 -4.94 12.75
CA SER A 33 -7.63 -5.23 13.59
C SER A 33 -8.92 -5.14 12.76
N GLN A 34 -9.94 -5.89 13.18
CA GLN A 34 -11.26 -5.85 12.54
C GLN A 34 -11.88 -4.45 12.61
N GLU A 35 -11.59 -3.69 13.66
CA GLU A 35 -12.04 -2.30 13.83
C GLU A 35 -11.53 -1.39 12.71
N VAL A 36 -10.26 -1.53 12.32
CA VAL A 36 -9.68 -0.76 11.22
C VAL A 36 -10.30 -1.16 9.88
N GLU A 37 -10.49 -2.46 9.64
CA GLU A 37 -11.17 -2.94 8.42
C GLU A 37 -12.60 -2.41 8.33
N THR A 38 -13.34 -2.41 9.44
CA THR A 38 -14.69 -1.85 9.53
C THR A 38 -14.67 -0.34 9.28
N LEU A 39 -13.77 0.41 9.93
CA LEU A 39 -13.67 1.86 9.73
C LEU A 39 -13.47 2.24 8.25
N TRP A 40 -12.58 1.54 7.55
CA TRP A 40 -12.30 1.83 6.14
C TRP A 40 -13.39 1.35 5.18
N SER A 41 -14.14 0.31 5.54
CA SER A 41 -15.17 -0.31 4.70
C SER A 41 -16.57 0.25 4.95
N SER A 42 -16.81 0.88 6.09
CA SER A 42 -18.09 1.51 6.42
C SER A 42 -18.28 2.82 5.66
N ASP A 43 -19.48 3.01 5.12
CA ASP A 43 -19.88 4.29 4.54
C ASP A 43 -19.96 5.38 5.60
N GLN A 44 -19.65 6.61 5.19
CA GLN A 44 -19.82 7.80 6.00
C GLN A 44 -21.32 8.09 6.14
N ALA A 45 -21.71 8.67 7.29
CA ALA A 45 -23.10 8.79 7.75
C ALA A 45 -24.13 9.10 6.64
N ASN A 46 -24.85 8.06 6.21
CA ASN A 46 -25.92 8.09 5.20
C ASN A 46 -25.52 8.50 3.77
N VAL A 47 -24.23 8.41 3.43
CA VAL A 47 -23.75 8.63 2.06
C VAL A 47 -23.33 7.28 1.48
N PRO A 48 -24.13 6.65 0.61
CA PRO A 48 -23.73 5.40 -0.03
C PRO A 48 -22.47 5.58 -0.88
N ASP A 49 -21.65 4.53 -0.98
CA ASP A 49 -20.41 4.52 -1.75
C ASP A 49 -19.40 5.60 -1.31
N SER A 50 -19.34 5.85 0.00
CA SER A 50 -18.48 6.88 0.61
C SER A 50 -17.44 6.31 1.57
N SER A 51 -17.42 4.99 1.77
CA SER A 51 -16.36 4.33 2.53
C SER A 51 -14.97 4.69 2.00
N GLY A 52 -13.98 4.68 2.89
CA GLY A 52 -12.62 5.05 2.50
C GLY A 52 -12.04 4.11 1.43
N LEU A 53 -12.36 2.82 1.46
CA LEU A 53 -11.94 1.89 0.41
C LEU A 53 -12.59 2.20 -0.95
N VAL A 54 -13.85 2.64 -0.96
CA VAL A 54 -14.51 3.11 -2.20
C VAL A 54 -13.85 4.40 -2.71
N LEU A 55 -13.47 5.32 -1.84
CA LEU A 55 -12.74 6.53 -2.22
C LEU A 55 -11.35 6.20 -2.81
N VAL A 56 -10.64 5.22 -2.25
CA VAL A 56 -9.36 4.74 -2.82
C VAL A 56 -9.55 4.18 -4.23
N ALA A 57 -10.58 3.37 -4.44
CA ALA A 57 -10.93 2.86 -5.78
C ALA A 57 -11.24 4.01 -6.76
N LYS A 58 -12.10 4.96 -6.37
CA LYS A 58 -12.46 6.14 -7.18
C LYS A 58 -11.24 6.98 -7.53
N TYR A 59 -10.34 7.19 -6.56
CA TYR A 59 -9.09 7.89 -6.78
C TYR A 59 -8.19 7.19 -7.81
N CYS A 60 -8.06 5.85 -7.75
CA CYS A 60 -7.27 5.12 -8.73
C CYS A 60 -7.85 5.17 -10.14
N GLU A 61 -9.17 5.10 -10.29
CA GLU A 61 -9.82 5.34 -11.60
C GLU A 61 -9.60 6.77 -12.09
N LYS A 62 -9.62 7.77 -11.20
CA LYS A 62 -9.30 9.16 -11.54
C LYS A 62 -7.88 9.29 -12.08
N ILE A 63 -6.89 8.69 -11.40
CA ILE A 63 -5.50 8.71 -11.86
C ILE A 63 -5.36 8.02 -13.22
N ARG A 64 -5.99 6.85 -13.40
CA ARG A 64 -6.02 6.13 -14.68
C ARG A 64 -6.60 6.98 -15.81
N SER A 65 -7.74 7.61 -15.56
CA SER A 65 -8.40 8.51 -16.52
C SER A 65 -7.48 9.67 -16.91
N CYS A 66 -6.87 10.34 -15.92
CA CYS A 66 -5.97 11.48 -16.15
C CYS A 66 -4.65 11.11 -16.84
N ALA A 67 -4.23 9.85 -16.75
CA ALA A 67 -3.02 9.33 -17.38
C ALA A 67 -3.30 8.60 -18.72
N SER A 68 -4.55 8.49 -19.18
CA SER A 68 -4.92 7.71 -20.36
C SER A 68 -4.09 8.07 -21.61
N GLY A 69 -3.96 9.36 -21.92
CA GLY A 69 -3.17 9.84 -23.06
C GLY A 69 -1.67 9.55 -22.95
N GLU A 70 -1.13 9.47 -21.74
CA GLU A 70 0.25 9.05 -21.48
C GLU A 70 0.41 7.53 -21.55
N ILE A 71 -0.55 6.77 -20.99
CA ILE A 71 -0.56 5.31 -20.99
C ILE A 71 -0.60 4.77 -22.42
N ASP A 72 -1.35 5.41 -23.31
CA ASP A 72 -1.45 5.01 -24.72
C ASP A 72 -0.16 5.24 -25.52
N ARG A 73 0.81 6.00 -24.99
CA ARG A 73 2.13 6.21 -25.60
C ARG A 73 3.17 5.21 -25.14
N LEU A 74 2.85 4.38 -24.14
CA LEU A 74 3.73 3.35 -23.62
C LEU A 74 3.73 2.12 -24.53
N ASN A 75 4.77 1.29 -24.39
CA ASN A 75 4.74 -0.02 -25.05
C ASN A 75 3.72 -0.96 -24.37
N SER A 76 3.43 -2.09 -25.03
CA SER A 76 2.40 -3.03 -24.58
C SER A 76 2.61 -3.54 -23.15
N ASP A 77 3.87 -3.81 -22.76
CA ASP A 77 4.19 -4.36 -21.43
C ASP A 77 4.07 -3.30 -20.34
N GLU A 78 4.59 -2.10 -20.59
CA GLU A 78 4.48 -0.95 -19.69
C GLU A 78 3.01 -0.57 -19.44
N LYS A 79 2.22 -0.50 -20.52
CA LYS A 79 0.78 -0.25 -20.46
C LYS A 79 0.09 -1.30 -19.59
N ALA A 80 0.32 -2.59 -19.87
CA ALA A 80 -0.29 -3.67 -19.10
C ALA A 80 0.09 -3.62 -17.60
N ILE A 81 1.34 -3.26 -17.27
CA ILE A 81 1.79 -3.11 -15.88
C ILE A 81 1.06 -1.95 -15.19
N LEU A 82 0.99 -0.77 -15.83
CA LEU A 82 0.32 0.39 -15.24
C LEU A 82 -1.19 0.17 -15.11
N GLU A 83 -1.84 -0.34 -16.14
CA GLU A 83 -3.27 -0.65 -16.10
C GLU A 83 -3.59 -1.67 -15.00
N LYS A 84 -2.74 -2.68 -14.81
CA LYS A 84 -2.88 -3.64 -13.71
C LYS A 84 -2.73 -2.98 -12.34
N ARG A 85 -1.77 -2.08 -12.16
CA ARG A 85 -1.54 -1.38 -10.89
C ARG A 85 -2.67 -0.42 -10.53
N LEU A 86 -3.27 0.21 -11.54
CA LEU A 86 -4.34 1.18 -11.38
C LEU A 86 -5.73 0.55 -11.30
N ARG A 87 -5.86 -0.78 -11.44
CA ARG A 87 -7.15 -1.44 -11.20
C ARG A 87 -7.62 -1.20 -9.77
N PRO A 88 -8.92 -0.95 -9.53
CA PRO A 88 -9.45 -0.64 -8.21
C PRO A 88 -9.09 -1.67 -7.14
N ASP A 89 -9.19 -2.96 -7.46
CA ASP A 89 -8.90 -4.06 -6.55
C ASP A 89 -7.43 -4.08 -6.11
N ILE A 90 -6.51 -3.95 -7.08
CA ILE A 90 -5.06 -3.93 -6.82
C ILE A 90 -4.66 -2.66 -6.07
N CYS A 91 -5.24 -1.52 -6.43
CA CYS A 91 -5.03 -0.25 -5.76
C CYS A 91 -5.43 -0.30 -4.29
N ILE A 92 -6.62 -0.84 -3.99
CA ILE A 92 -7.06 -1.06 -2.60
C ILE A 92 -6.08 -1.96 -1.86
N GLN A 93 -5.68 -3.09 -2.45
CA GLN A 93 -4.73 -4.00 -1.80
C GLN A 93 -3.39 -3.31 -1.51
N LYS A 94 -2.90 -2.45 -2.41
CA LYS A 94 -1.70 -1.65 -2.17
C LYS A 94 -1.88 -0.59 -1.10
N PHE A 95 -3.03 0.06 -1.05
CA PHE A 95 -3.36 0.97 0.04
C PHE A 95 -3.35 0.26 1.39
N LYS A 96 -3.88 -0.98 1.47
CA LYS A 96 -3.88 -1.80 2.69
C LYS A 96 -2.47 -2.13 3.21
N GLU A 97 -1.45 -2.06 2.37
CA GLU A 97 -0.05 -2.26 2.75
C GLU A 97 0.59 -0.99 3.37
N THR A 98 -0.10 0.15 3.39
CA THR A 98 0.44 1.42 3.90
C THR A 98 0.28 1.61 5.42
N PRO A 99 1.16 2.39 6.07
CA PRO A 99 0.97 2.82 7.46
C PRO A 99 -0.32 3.62 7.68
N VAL A 100 -0.75 4.36 6.66
CA VAL A 100 -2.00 5.14 6.66
C VAL A 100 -3.20 4.22 6.85
N TYR A 101 -3.30 3.14 6.07
CA TYR A 101 -4.38 2.17 6.24
C TYR A 101 -4.38 1.54 7.62
N ARG A 102 -3.18 1.19 8.12
CA ARG A 102 -3.02 0.58 9.44
C ARG A 102 -3.21 1.56 10.61
N LEU A 103 -3.46 2.85 10.32
CA LEU A 103 -3.59 3.92 11.29
C LEU A 103 -2.37 4.01 12.22
N GLU A 104 -1.18 3.72 11.68
CA GLU A 104 0.11 3.75 12.40
C GLU A 104 0.77 5.15 12.36
N VAL A 105 0.05 6.15 11.86
CA VAL A 105 0.56 7.51 11.61
C VAL A 105 -0.29 8.56 12.34
N GLY A 106 0.19 9.00 13.51
CA GLY A 106 -0.54 9.97 14.33
C GLY A 106 -1.79 9.37 14.99
N ALA A 107 -2.77 10.22 15.32
CA ALA A 107 -4.02 9.78 15.91
C ALA A 107 -4.93 9.11 14.85
N PRO A 108 -5.52 7.92 15.11
CA PRO A 108 -6.29 7.16 14.12
C PRO A 108 -7.42 7.94 13.44
N GLU A 109 -8.24 8.65 14.22
CA GLU A 109 -9.35 9.45 13.69
C GLU A 109 -8.86 10.57 12.77
N THR A 110 -7.80 11.28 13.19
CA THR A 110 -7.18 12.32 12.36
C THR A 110 -6.60 11.73 11.09
N ALA A 111 -5.89 10.60 11.17
CA ALA A 111 -5.30 9.94 10.01
C ALA A 111 -6.36 9.52 8.99
N PHE A 112 -7.46 8.94 9.47
CA PHE A 112 -8.60 8.58 8.65
C PHE A 112 -9.21 9.81 7.97
N MET A 113 -9.61 10.83 8.75
CA MET A 113 -10.26 12.03 8.21
C MET A 113 -9.40 12.77 7.18
N ARG A 114 -8.12 12.96 7.45
CA ARG A 114 -7.20 13.61 6.50
C ARG A 114 -7.03 12.81 5.22
N THR A 115 -7.03 11.49 5.32
CA THR A 115 -6.98 10.61 4.13
C THR A 115 -8.26 10.75 3.31
N ILE A 116 -9.43 10.72 3.96
CA ILE A 116 -10.74 10.91 3.30
C ILE A 116 -10.78 12.25 2.55
N HIS A 117 -10.41 13.34 3.21
CA HIS A 117 -10.39 14.67 2.60
C HIS A 117 -9.40 14.77 1.43
N CYS A 118 -8.21 14.20 1.57
CA CYS A 118 -7.27 14.19 0.45
C CYS A 118 -7.83 13.42 -0.76
N LEU A 119 -8.39 12.22 -0.54
CA LEU A 119 -8.95 11.42 -1.62
C LEU A 119 -10.09 12.15 -2.33
N GLN A 120 -11.00 12.78 -1.58
CA GLN A 120 -12.08 13.61 -2.13
C GLN A 120 -11.53 14.76 -2.98
N ASN A 121 -10.59 15.55 -2.42
CA ASN A 121 -9.95 16.65 -3.16
C ASN A 121 -9.27 16.15 -4.45
N ALA A 122 -8.60 15.00 -4.41
CA ALA A 122 -7.92 14.43 -5.57
C ALA A 122 -8.91 13.92 -6.63
N ILE A 123 -10.03 13.33 -6.23
CA ILE A 123 -11.09 12.87 -7.14
C ILE A 123 -11.73 14.07 -7.86
N ASP A 124 -11.99 15.15 -7.13
CA ASP A 124 -12.69 16.34 -7.63
C ASP A 124 -11.77 17.29 -8.42
N SER A 125 -10.45 17.18 -8.23
CA SER A 125 -9.45 18.00 -8.94
C SER A 125 -9.39 17.70 -10.43
N ASP A 126 -8.98 18.69 -11.23
CA ASP A 126 -8.70 18.49 -12.65
C ASP A 126 -7.38 17.72 -12.87
N CYS A 127 -7.22 17.13 -14.05
CA CYS A 127 -6.05 16.33 -14.37
C CYS A 127 -4.74 17.12 -14.44
N GLN A 128 -4.77 18.43 -14.74
CA GLN A 128 -3.55 19.24 -14.73
C GLN A 128 -3.06 19.45 -13.31
N SER A 129 -3.97 19.69 -12.37
CA SER A 129 -3.66 19.78 -10.94
C SER A 129 -3.09 18.45 -10.41
N LEU A 130 -3.68 17.31 -10.77
CA LEU A 130 -3.15 15.99 -10.41
C LEU A 130 -1.76 15.72 -10.99
N LYS A 131 -1.51 16.15 -12.24
CA LYS A 131 -0.20 16.02 -12.90
C LYS A 131 0.89 16.88 -12.25
N LYS A 132 0.54 18.03 -11.66
CA LYS A 132 1.46 18.83 -10.86
C LYS A 132 1.85 18.14 -9.54
N GLY A 133 1.00 17.24 -9.06
CA GLY A 133 1.27 16.35 -7.94
C GLY A 133 0.20 16.43 -6.85
N VAL A 134 -0.24 15.27 -6.38
CA VAL A 134 -1.31 15.14 -5.36
C VAL A 134 -0.98 15.88 -4.07
N SER A 135 0.28 15.89 -3.65
CA SER A 135 0.72 16.60 -2.44
C SER A 135 0.51 18.11 -2.49
N GLN A 136 0.28 18.69 -3.67
CA GLN A 136 0.06 20.14 -3.85
C GLN A 136 -1.42 20.53 -3.83
N LEU A 137 -2.34 19.55 -3.74
CA LEU A 137 -3.78 19.82 -3.80
C LEU A 137 -4.34 20.41 -2.50
N SER A 138 -3.83 19.98 -1.36
CA SER A 138 -4.27 20.43 -0.03
C SER A 138 -3.27 20.03 1.05
N ALA A 139 -3.37 20.67 2.21
CA ALA A 139 -2.56 20.30 3.39
C ALA A 139 -2.80 18.84 3.85
N ASP A 140 -3.99 18.31 3.60
CA ASP A 140 -4.31 16.90 3.90
C ASP A 140 -3.61 15.95 2.92
N CYS A 141 -3.50 16.32 1.65
CA CYS A 141 -2.73 15.54 0.68
C CYS A 141 -1.23 15.63 0.88
N GLU A 142 -0.70 16.79 1.27
CA GLU A 142 0.70 16.94 1.64
C GLU A 142 1.05 16.04 2.84
N TRP A 143 0.18 16.03 3.85
CA TRP A 143 0.32 15.14 4.99
C TRP A 143 0.25 13.67 4.59
N MET A 144 -0.74 13.27 3.80
CA MET A 144 -0.90 11.88 3.38
C MET A 144 0.31 11.40 2.58
N TYR A 145 0.83 12.25 1.68
CA TYR A 145 2.05 11.96 0.92
C TYR A 145 3.27 11.78 1.84
N SER A 146 3.39 12.58 2.89
CA SER A 146 4.47 12.47 3.87
C SER A 146 4.31 11.23 4.76
N ALA A 147 3.08 10.91 5.17
CA ALA A 147 2.76 9.77 6.02
C ALA A 147 3.02 8.42 5.33
N GLN A 148 2.92 8.36 3.99
CA GLN A 148 3.24 7.16 3.21
C GLN A 148 4.74 6.92 3.01
N LYS A 149 5.58 7.95 3.18
CA LYS A 149 7.05 7.85 3.07
C LYS A 149 7.72 7.31 4.34
N LEU A 150 6.98 7.23 5.45
CA LEU A 150 7.48 6.68 6.70
C LEU A 150 7.51 5.14 6.61
N ASN A 151 8.53 4.60 5.94
CA ASN A 151 9.03 3.22 6.08
C ASN A 151 10.42 3.08 5.44
#